data_AF-A0A1X6PJG8-F1
#
_entry.id   AF-A0A1X6PJG8-F1
#
_cell.length_a   1.000
_cell.length_b   1.000
_cell.length_c   1.000
_cell.angle_alpha   90.00
_cell.angle_beta   90.00
_cell.angle_gamma   90.00
#
_symmetry.space_group_name_H-M   'P 1'
#
loop_
_entity.id
_entity.type
_entity.pdbx_description
1 polymer ?
#
loop_
_entity_poly.entity_id
_entity_poly.type
_entity_poly.pdbx_seq_one_letter_code
_entity_poly.pdbx_strand_id
1 'polypeptide(L)'
;MPPAGVPPHAPTPAGITLTDNVHGKARVRVAKSTRPATPDGHATWAESSVGVLLRGGADAAFTDGDNSGVVSTDTVKNVVYVVAGRHPTTPPESFALAIAATFLAEYPHVGGADVTVTQPTWTRVVADGVAHPHGFLGGAGTRTAAVSLERGGVPAVSGGLAGVRVLKTTASGWAGFHAGRYSTLPPTDDRVLCTDVTAEWRFAGGWGAAGDELATTRGGRRPPTRPPPTASARATPPPRRRRRAPSSPPFSVTRRTGGCTARACSGRCSRSARRSSAKPTVRGLRRCG
;
A
#
# COMPACT_ATOMS: atom_id res chain seq x y z
N MET A 1 -8.36 -6.92 -30.89
CA MET A 1 -8.01 -8.30 -31.29
C MET A 1 -7.92 -9.12 -30.03
N PRO A 2 -8.68 -10.21 -29.89
CA PRO A 2 -8.57 -11.09 -28.74
C PRO A 2 -7.19 -11.81 -28.77
N PRO A 3 -6.59 -12.12 -27.61
CA PRO A 3 -5.34 -12.88 -27.56
C PRO A 3 -5.54 -14.29 -28.11
N ALA A 4 -4.55 -14.75 -28.89
CA ALA A 4 -4.59 -16.05 -29.58
C ALA A 4 -4.57 -17.21 -28.57
N GLY A 5 -5.59 -18.07 -28.58
CA GLY A 5 -5.61 -19.32 -27.82
C GLY A 5 -6.97 -19.82 -27.32
N VAL A 6 -8.04 -19.02 -27.41
CA VAL A 6 -9.38 -19.43 -26.96
C VAL A 6 -10.20 -19.91 -28.16
N PRO A 7 -10.77 -21.14 -28.15
CA PRO A 7 -11.66 -21.60 -29.21
C PRO A 7 -12.93 -20.72 -29.27
N PRO A 8 -13.46 -20.40 -30.47
CA PRO A 8 -14.65 -19.58 -30.60
C PRO A 8 -15.88 -20.28 -29.98
N HIS A 9 -16.68 -19.52 -29.24
CA HIS A 9 -17.89 -20.03 -28.58
C HIS A 9 -19.00 -20.41 -29.58
N ALA A 10 -19.79 -21.42 -29.25
CA ALA A 10 -21.00 -21.76 -29.99
C ALA A 10 -22.04 -20.62 -29.90
N PRO A 11 -22.76 -20.30 -30.98
CA PRO A 11 -23.66 -19.14 -31.02
C PRO A 11 -24.88 -19.33 -30.09
N THR A 12 -25.07 -18.39 -29.17
CA THR A 12 -26.25 -18.26 -28.30
C THR A 12 -27.41 -17.60 -29.09
N PRO A 13 -28.69 -17.91 -28.81
CA PRO A 13 -29.80 -17.43 -29.63
C PRO A 13 -30.14 -15.96 -29.33
N ALA A 14 -29.39 -15.04 -29.95
CA ALA A 14 -29.75 -13.63 -30.25
C ALA A 14 -28.56 -12.81 -30.82
N GLY A 15 -27.50 -13.45 -31.36
CA GLY A 15 -26.35 -12.71 -31.90
C GLY A 15 -25.52 -11.95 -30.85
N ILE A 16 -25.71 -12.26 -29.56
CA ILE A 16 -24.91 -11.73 -28.46
C ILE A 16 -23.79 -12.73 -28.18
N THR A 17 -22.55 -12.26 -28.14
CA THR A 17 -21.36 -13.09 -27.90
C THR A 17 -20.67 -12.66 -26.62
N LEU A 18 -20.36 -13.62 -25.75
CA LEU A 18 -19.51 -13.38 -24.59
C LEU A 18 -18.08 -13.08 -25.06
N THR A 19 -17.57 -11.89 -24.75
CA THR A 19 -16.21 -11.49 -25.13
C THR A 19 -15.18 -11.89 -24.08
N ASP A 20 -15.49 -11.65 -22.80
CA ASP A 20 -14.61 -11.92 -21.66
C ASP A 20 -15.45 -12.13 -20.40
N ASN A 21 -14.93 -12.93 -19.46
CA ASN A 21 -15.50 -13.05 -18.12
C ASN A 21 -14.41 -13.25 -17.06
N VAL A 22 -14.72 -12.77 -15.85
CA VAL A 22 -13.93 -12.97 -14.65
C VAL A 22 -14.85 -13.24 -13.46
N HIS A 23 -14.43 -14.11 -12.57
CA HIS A 23 -15.11 -14.34 -11.30
C HIS A 23 -14.11 -14.47 -10.16
N GLY A 24 -14.53 -14.25 -8.92
CA GLY A 24 -13.63 -14.42 -7.78
C GLY A 24 -14.11 -13.76 -6.49
N LYS A 25 -13.16 -13.34 -5.66
CA LYS A 25 -13.44 -12.77 -4.34
C LYS A 25 -12.62 -11.50 -4.12
N ALA A 26 -13.28 -10.44 -3.68
CA ALA A 26 -12.64 -9.20 -3.27
C ALA A 26 -12.62 -9.07 -1.73
N ARG A 27 -11.69 -8.25 -1.23
CA ARG A 27 -11.60 -7.84 0.19
C ARG A 27 -11.44 -9.01 1.18
N VAL A 28 -10.71 -10.05 0.80
CA VAL A 28 -10.30 -11.10 1.74
C VAL A 28 -9.26 -10.51 2.70
N ARG A 29 -9.63 -10.38 3.98
CA ARG A 29 -8.73 -9.82 5.01
C ARG A 29 -7.88 -10.93 5.62
N VAL A 30 -6.57 -10.72 5.60
CA VAL A 30 -5.57 -11.64 6.15
C VAL A 30 -4.67 -10.85 7.10
N ALA A 31 -4.54 -11.32 8.33
CA ALA A 31 -3.51 -10.86 9.25
C ALA A 31 -2.58 -12.03 9.54
N LYS A 32 -1.28 -11.84 9.35
CA LYS A 32 -0.26 -12.86 9.62
C LYS A 32 0.71 -12.33 10.67
N SER A 33 0.87 -13.12 11.73
CA SER A 33 1.91 -12.92 12.73
C SER A 33 2.86 -14.10 12.71
N THR A 34 4.16 -13.84 12.59
CA THR A 34 5.19 -14.87 12.77
C THR A 34 5.91 -14.61 14.08
N ARG A 35 5.99 -15.63 14.94
CA ARG A 35 6.71 -15.55 16.21
C ARG A 35 7.95 -16.42 16.12
N PRO A 36 9.15 -15.88 16.40
CA PRO A 36 10.36 -16.69 16.50
C PRO A 36 10.28 -17.66 17.67
N ALA A 37 11.02 -18.76 17.58
CA ALA A 37 11.07 -19.80 18.61
C ALA A 37 11.84 -19.36 19.86
N THR A 38 12.69 -18.34 19.75
CA THR A 38 13.48 -17.80 20.85
C THR A 38 12.64 -16.85 21.72
N PRO A 39 12.77 -16.90 23.06
CA PRO A 39 12.05 -16.01 23.97
C PRO A 39 12.30 -14.52 23.72
N ASP A 40 13.51 -14.17 23.26
CA ASP A 40 13.91 -12.79 22.96
C ASP A 40 13.61 -12.36 21.53
N GLY A 41 13.06 -13.25 20.72
CA GLY A 41 12.84 -12.97 19.31
C GLY A 41 11.66 -12.01 19.08
N HIS A 42 11.82 -11.10 18.13
CA HIS A 42 10.77 -10.16 17.76
C HIS A 42 9.77 -10.79 16.80
N ALA A 43 8.48 -10.73 17.15
CA ALA A 43 7.40 -11.15 16.25
C ALA A 43 7.31 -10.22 15.03
N THR A 44 6.87 -10.72 13.89
CA THR A 44 6.47 -9.91 12.74
C THR A 44 4.95 -9.81 12.65
N TRP A 45 4.46 -8.75 12.00
CA TRP A 45 3.05 -8.50 11.77
C TRP A 45 2.84 -7.92 10.38
N ALA A 46 1.87 -8.47 9.65
CA ALA A 46 1.39 -7.92 8.39
C ALA A 46 -0.12 -8.10 8.30
N GLU A 47 -0.79 -7.09 7.76
CA GLU A 47 -2.20 -7.14 7.41
C GLU A 47 -2.35 -6.89 5.91
N SER A 48 -3.23 -7.65 5.26
CA SER A 48 -3.47 -7.59 3.83
C SER A 48 -4.97 -7.61 3.54
N SER A 49 -5.39 -6.82 2.55
CA SER A 49 -6.65 -7.01 1.85
C SER A 49 -6.34 -7.57 0.47
N VAL A 50 -6.90 -8.73 0.15
CA VAL A 50 -6.63 -9.44 -1.09
C VAL A 50 -7.89 -9.43 -1.97
N GLY A 51 -7.71 -9.16 -3.25
CA GLY A 51 -8.70 -9.42 -4.29
C GLY A 51 -8.14 -10.44 -5.28
N VAL A 52 -8.95 -11.40 -5.69
CA VAL A 52 -8.61 -12.42 -6.69
C VAL A 52 -9.73 -12.47 -7.72
N LEU A 53 -9.35 -12.38 -8.99
CA LEU A 53 -10.20 -12.64 -10.14
C LEU A 53 -9.57 -13.74 -10.98
N LEU A 54 -10.36 -14.73 -11.37
CA LEU A 54 -9.98 -15.86 -12.21
C LEU A 54 -10.59 -15.67 -13.59
N ARG A 55 -9.78 -15.92 -14.63
CA ARG A 55 -10.15 -15.85 -16.05
C ARG A 55 -10.25 -17.25 -16.63
N GLY A 56 -11.25 -17.46 -17.49
CA GLY A 56 -11.46 -18.70 -18.24
C GLY A 56 -12.13 -19.82 -17.45
N GLY A 57 -12.71 -20.77 -18.19
CA GLY A 57 -13.34 -21.97 -17.64
C GLY A 57 -14.75 -21.79 -17.09
N ALA A 58 -15.31 -20.57 -17.11
CA ALA A 58 -16.61 -20.24 -16.51
C ALA A 58 -17.69 -19.84 -17.52
N ASP A 59 -17.45 -19.98 -18.83
CA ASP A 59 -18.35 -19.47 -19.88
C ASP A 59 -19.74 -20.12 -19.81
N ALA A 60 -19.78 -21.44 -19.58
CA ALA A 60 -21.00 -22.23 -19.44
C ALA A 60 -21.90 -21.74 -18.29
N ALA A 61 -21.34 -21.07 -17.28
CA ALA A 61 -22.12 -20.50 -16.19
C ALA A 61 -22.94 -19.28 -16.66
N PHE A 62 -22.48 -18.57 -17.68
CA PHE A 62 -23.16 -17.41 -18.25
C PHE A 62 -24.10 -17.77 -19.41
N THR A 63 -23.74 -18.79 -20.21
CA THR A 63 -24.55 -19.21 -21.37
C THR A 63 -25.63 -20.21 -21.00
N ASP A 64 -25.31 -21.18 -20.15
CA ASP A 64 -26.13 -22.36 -19.90
C ASP A 64 -26.53 -22.53 -18.42
N GLY A 65 -26.03 -21.65 -17.54
CA GLY A 65 -26.22 -21.76 -16.09
C GLY A 65 -25.45 -22.93 -15.45
N ASP A 66 -24.51 -23.52 -16.17
CA ASP A 66 -23.67 -24.63 -15.66
C ASP A 66 -22.47 -24.09 -14.87
N ASN A 67 -22.45 -24.36 -13.58
CA ASN A 67 -21.39 -23.93 -12.67
C ASN A 67 -20.24 -24.94 -12.54
N SER A 68 -20.21 -26.03 -13.32
CA SER A 68 -19.21 -27.10 -13.22
C SER A 68 -17.75 -26.63 -13.35
N GLY A 69 -17.50 -25.57 -14.13
CA GLY A 69 -16.19 -24.93 -14.29
C GLY A 69 -15.93 -23.72 -13.38
N VAL A 70 -16.86 -23.39 -12.47
CA VAL A 70 -16.74 -22.20 -11.60
C VAL A 70 -16.07 -22.58 -10.27
N VAL A 71 -14.96 -21.90 -9.95
CA VAL A 71 -14.38 -22.00 -8.61
C VAL A 71 -15.20 -21.14 -7.66
N SER A 72 -15.80 -21.76 -6.64
CA SER A 72 -16.65 -21.04 -5.69
C SER A 72 -15.91 -19.87 -5.03
N THR A 73 -16.60 -18.74 -4.83
CA THR A 73 -15.96 -17.56 -4.23
C THR A 73 -15.54 -17.80 -2.77
N ASP A 74 -16.13 -18.78 -2.09
CA ASP A 74 -15.69 -19.22 -0.75
C ASP A 74 -14.38 -20.00 -0.83
N THR A 75 -14.25 -20.90 -1.82
CA THR A 75 -13.00 -21.60 -2.12
C THR A 75 -11.89 -20.60 -2.42
N VAL A 76 -12.15 -19.55 -3.20
CA VAL A 76 -11.14 -18.51 -3.48
C VAL A 76 -10.62 -17.87 -2.19
N LYS A 77 -11.51 -17.51 -1.26
CA LYS A 77 -11.15 -17.01 0.08
C LYS A 77 -10.34 -18.04 0.87
N ASN A 78 -10.72 -19.32 0.85
CA ASN A 78 -10.02 -20.39 1.56
C ASN A 78 -8.60 -20.61 1.01
N VAL A 79 -8.43 -20.62 -0.31
CA VAL A 79 -7.10 -20.70 -0.97
C VAL A 79 -6.20 -19.56 -0.51
N VAL A 80 -6.71 -18.33 -0.46
CA VAL A 80 -5.93 -17.18 0.07
C VAL A 80 -5.45 -17.44 1.50
N TYR A 81 -6.28 -18.02 2.38
CA TYR A 81 -5.85 -18.39 3.74
C TYR A 81 -4.82 -19.53 3.77
N VAL A 82 -4.99 -20.55 2.94
CA VAL A 82 -4.03 -21.67 2.82
C VAL A 82 -2.67 -21.17 2.34
N VAL A 83 -2.65 -20.33 1.30
CA VAL A 83 -1.41 -19.72 0.79
C VAL A 83 -0.80 -18.81 1.86
N ALA A 84 -1.59 -18.00 2.56
CA ALA A 84 -1.09 -17.19 3.68
C ALA A 84 -0.50 -18.04 4.82
N GLY A 85 -0.99 -19.26 5.05
CA GLY A 85 -0.42 -20.19 6.02
C GLY A 85 0.98 -20.67 5.61
N ARG A 86 1.16 -20.98 4.32
CA ARG A 86 2.36 -21.63 3.77
C ARG A 86 3.43 -20.64 3.27
N HIS A 87 3.04 -19.45 2.87
CA HIS A 87 3.89 -18.46 2.21
C HIS A 87 4.00 -17.16 3.04
N PRO A 88 5.15 -16.45 3.05
CA PRO A 88 5.21 -15.10 3.58
C PRO A 88 4.17 -14.18 2.91
N THR A 89 3.52 -13.32 3.69
CA THR A 89 2.59 -12.31 3.15
C THR A 89 3.30 -11.01 2.75
N THR A 90 4.58 -10.86 3.10
CA THR A 90 5.40 -9.69 2.80
C THR A 90 6.68 -10.17 2.11
N PRO A 91 7.07 -9.58 0.97
CA PRO A 91 6.40 -8.48 0.26
C PRO A 91 5.04 -8.86 -0.37
N PRO A 92 4.11 -7.89 -0.54
CA PRO A 92 2.76 -8.16 -1.06
C PRO A 92 2.77 -8.68 -2.49
N GLU A 93 3.75 -8.30 -3.30
CA GLU A 93 3.91 -8.75 -4.68
C GLU A 93 4.21 -10.26 -4.76
N SER A 94 5.13 -10.75 -3.90
CA SER A 94 5.45 -12.18 -3.80
C SER A 94 4.26 -13.00 -3.31
N PHE A 95 3.51 -12.46 -2.34
CA PHE A 95 2.29 -13.10 -1.86
C PHE A 95 1.18 -13.16 -2.94
N ALA A 96 0.98 -12.07 -3.69
CA ALA A 96 0.03 -12.03 -4.80
C ALA A 96 0.38 -13.06 -5.88
N LEU A 97 1.68 -13.19 -6.22
CA LEU A 97 2.17 -14.15 -7.20
C LEU A 97 1.96 -15.59 -6.73
N ALA A 98 2.24 -15.90 -5.46
CA ALA A 98 2.00 -17.22 -4.90
C ALA A 98 0.52 -17.63 -4.95
N ILE A 99 -0.40 -16.70 -4.70
CA ILE A 99 -1.84 -16.93 -4.84
C ILE A 99 -2.18 -17.23 -6.31
N ALA A 100 -1.74 -16.38 -7.25
CA ALA A 100 -2.03 -16.55 -8.67
C ALA A 100 -1.53 -17.90 -9.20
N ALA A 101 -0.28 -18.27 -8.86
CA ALA A 101 0.32 -19.54 -9.25
C ALA A 101 -0.42 -20.75 -8.67
N THR A 102 -0.92 -20.64 -7.43
CA THR A 102 -1.70 -21.73 -6.79
C THR A 102 -2.99 -22.03 -7.57
N PHE A 103 -3.73 -21.00 -8.01
CA PHE A 103 -4.95 -21.24 -8.80
C PHE A 103 -4.66 -21.91 -10.14
N LEU A 104 -3.61 -21.48 -10.84
CA LEU A 104 -3.26 -22.07 -12.12
C LEU A 104 -2.70 -23.50 -12.00
N ALA A 105 -2.05 -23.82 -10.89
CA ALA A 105 -1.60 -25.18 -10.60
C ALA A 105 -2.76 -26.12 -10.25
N GLU A 106 -3.72 -25.67 -9.42
CA GLU A 106 -4.79 -26.51 -8.90
C GLU A 106 -5.97 -26.69 -9.88
N TYR A 107 -6.26 -25.68 -10.71
CA TYR A 107 -7.46 -25.67 -11.55
C TYR A 107 -7.09 -25.61 -13.04
N PRO A 108 -7.00 -26.75 -13.75
CA PRO A 108 -6.56 -26.79 -15.15
C PRO A 108 -7.41 -25.95 -16.12
N HIS A 109 -8.71 -25.79 -15.84
CA HIS A 109 -9.66 -25.04 -16.66
C HIS A 109 -9.51 -23.51 -16.49
N VAL A 110 -8.84 -23.02 -15.44
CA VAL A 110 -8.58 -21.59 -15.26
C VAL A 110 -7.45 -21.16 -16.20
N GLY A 111 -7.70 -20.16 -17.04
CA GLY A 111 -6.74 -19.63 -18.01
C GLY A 111 -5.83 -18.52 -17.46
N GLY A 112 -6.26 -17.81 -16.42
CA GLY A 112 -5.47 -16.73 -15.81
C GLY A 112 -5.96 -16.34 -14.42
N ALA A 113 -5.11 -15.67 -13.65
CA ALA A 113 -5.42 -15.14 -12.34
C ALA A 113 -4.88 -13.72 -12.17
N ASP A 114 -5.76 -12.82 -11.73
CA ASP A 114 -5.45 -11.43 -11.41
C ASP A 114 -5.62 -11.23 -9.90
N VAL A 115 -4.52 -10.92 -9.22
CA VAL A 115 -4.46 -10.82 -7.76
C VAL A 115 -4.01 -9.42 -7.37
N THR A 116 -4.80 -8.76 -6.53
CA THR A 116 -4.48 -7.45 -5.94
C THR A 116 -4.31 -7.59 -4.44
N VAL A 117 -3.30 -6.93 -3.89
CA VAL A 117 -3.00 -6.94 -2.46
C VAL A 117 -2.76 -5.51 -1.99
N THR A 118 -3.49 -5.08 -0.95
CA THR A 118 -3.21 -3.82 -0.26
C THR A 118 -2.77 -4.11 1.17
N GLN A 119 -1.63 -3.55 1.58
CA GLN A 119 -1.05 -3.73 2.91
C GLN A 119 -0.84 -2.38 3.60
N PRO A 120 -1.61 -2.07 4.66
CA PRO A 120 -1.30 -0.95 5.54
C PRO A 120 0.10 -1.10 6.12
N THR A 121 0.78 0.02 6.31
CA THR A 121 2.10 0.00 6.94
C THR A 121 1.99 -0.13 8.46
N TRP A 122 2.94 -0.87 9.04
CA TRP A 122 3.08 -1.03 10.48
C TRP A 122 4.52 -0.73 10.87
N THR A 123 4.71 0.05 11.94
CA THR A 123 6.02 0.37 12.50
C THR A 123 6.12 -0.19 13.90
N ARG A 124 7.24 -0.85 14.23
CA ARG A 124 7.44 -1.37 15.58
C ARG A 124 7.50 -0.24 16.60
N VAL A 125 6.81 -0.41 17.72
CA VAL A 125 6.91 0.51 18.86
C VAL A 125 8.33 0.48 19.39
N VAL A 126 8.90 1.66 19.66
CA VAL A 126 10.20 1.81 20.35
C VAL A 126 9.95 2.67 21.59
N ALA A 127 10.32 2.16 22.76
CA ALA A 127 10.22 2.85 24.04
C ALA A 127 11.61 2.91 24.69
N ASP A 128 12.06 4.10 25.08
CA ASP A 128 13.38 4.33 25.67
C ASP A 128 14.55 3.76 24.85
N GLY A 129 14.42 3.80 23.52
CA GLY A 129 15.40 3.24 22.58
C GLY A 129 15.32 1.72 22.40
N VAL A 130 14.44 1.03 23.13
CA VAL A 130 14.25 -0.42 23.06
C VAL A 130 13.03 -0.76 22.20
N ALA A 131 13.22 -1.60 21.20
CA ALA A 131 12.16 -2.07 20.33
C ALA A 131 11.23 -3.05 21.03
N HIS A 132 9.92 -2.86 20.92
CA HIS A 132 8.94 -3.74 21.55
C HIS A 132 8.90 -5.11 20.83
N PRO A 133 8.90 -6.23 21.55
CA PRO A 133 8.98 -7.57 20.95
C PRO A 133 7.80 -7.90 20.01
N HIS A 134 6.62 -7.36 20.31
CA HIS A 134 5.37 -7.68 19.58
C HIS A 134 4.40 -6.48 19.46
N GLY A 135 4.90 -5.25 19.57
CA GLY A 135 4.08 -4.02 19.60
C GLY A 135 4.30 -3.22 18.32
N PHE A 136 3.19 -2.79 17.69
CA PHE A 136 3.21 -2.09 16.40
C PHE A 136 2.26 -0.89 16.43
N LEU A 137 2.67 0.21 15.78
CA LEU A 137 1.86 1.38 15.46
C LEU A 137 1.47 1.34 13.99
N GLY A 138 0.24 1.73 13.68
CA GLY A 138 -0.19 1.95 12.31
C GLY A 138 0.62 3.09 11.69
N GLY A 139 1.19 2.85 10.52
CA GLY A 139 1.97 3.83 9.77
C GLY A 139 1.13 4.63 8.77
N ALA A 140 1.76 5.65 8.18
CA ALA A 140 1.17 6.38 7.07
C ALA A 140 1.37 5.63 5.75
N GLY A 141 0.36 5.67 4.89
CA GLY A 141 0.39 5.02 3.58
C GLY A 141 0.12 3.51 3.60
N THR A 142 -0.20 3.02 2.42
CA THR A 142 -0.55 1.62 2.12
C THR A 142 0.29 1.17 0.93
N ARG A 143 0.97 0.04 1.07
CA ARG A 143 1.62 -0.63 -0.07
C ARG A 143 0.55 -1.34 -0.89
N THR A 144 0.65 -1.27 -2.21
CA THR A 144 -0.23 -1.99 -3.12
C THR A 144 0.60 -2.91 -4.01
N ALA A 145 0.05 -4.04 -4.38
CA ALA A 145 0.61 -4.94 -5.36
C ALA A 145 -0.50 -5.44 -6.28
N ALA A 146 -0.18 -5.64 -7.55
CA ALA A 146 -1.05 -6.29 -8.51
C ALA A 146 -0.22 -7.30 -9.32
N VAL A 147 -0.76 -8.51 -9.47
CA VAL A 147 -0.19 -9.57 -10.30
C VAL A 147 -1.24 -10.02 -11.29
N SER A 148 -0.90 -10.04 -12.57
CA SER A 148 -1.66 -10.74 -13.60
C SER A 148 -0.81 -11.87 -14.14
N LEU A 149 -1.31 -13.09 -14.05
CA LEU A 149 -0.62 -14.29 -14.52
C LEU A 149 -1.54 -15.10 -15.43
N GLU A 150 -1.08 -15.36 -16.64
CA GLU A 150 -1.72 -16.26 -17.59
C GLU A 150 -1.11 -17.66 -17.52
N ARG A 151 -1.90 -18.68 -17.84
CA ARG A 151 -1.42 -20.06 -17.93
C ARG A 151 -0.32 -20.16 -18.97
N GLY A 152 0.87 -20.60 -18.53
CA GLY A 152 2.06 -20.68 -19.39
C GLY A 152 2.70 -19.34 -19.74
N GLY A 153 2.17 -18.22 -19.22
CA GLY A 153 2.69 -16.88 -19.45
C GLY A 153 3.69 -16.42 -18.38
N VAL A 154 4.34 -15.29 -18.64
CA VAL A 154 5.20 -14.61 -17.67
C VAL A 154 4.33 -13.69 -16.80
N PRO A 155 4.48 -13.70 -15.45
CA PRO A 155 3.69 -12.84 -14.58
C PRO A 155 3.99 -11.35 -14.83
N ALA A 156 2.93 -10.57 -15.03
CA ALA A 156 2.96 -9.12 -14.99
C ALA A 156 2.78 -8.67 -13.54
N VAL A 157 3.81 -8.05 -12.96
CA VAL A 157 3.80 -7.62 -11.56
C VAL A 157 3.94 -6.10 -11.46
N SER A 158 3.05 -5.47 -10.70
CA SER A 158 3.09 -4.07 -10.33
C SER A 158 3.20 -3.93 -8.81
N GLY A 159 4.01 -2.96 -8.38
CA GLY A 159 4.05 -2.47 -7.01
C GLY A 159 3.47 -1.05 -6.95
N GLY A 160 3.08 -0.62 -5.77
CA GLY A 160 2.56 0.72 -5.59
C GLY A 160 2.50 1.17 -4.14
N LEU A 161 2.15 2.44 -4.00
CA LEU A 161 2.02 3.16 -2.74
C LEU A 161 0.82 4.10 -2.87
N ALA A 162 -0.03 4.12 -1.86
CA ALA A 162 -1.18 5.02 -1.79
C ALA A 162 -1.32 5.61 -0.38
N GLY A 163 -1.99 6.76 -0.27
CA GLY A 163 -2.39 7.34 1.02
C GLY A 163 -1.22 7.93 1.83
N VAL A 164 -0.15 8.35 1.17
CA VAL A 164 0.95 9.08 1.82
C VAL A 164 0.69 10.57 1.69
N ARG A 165 0.21 11.19 2.77
CA ARG A 165 -0.06 12.62 2.82
C ARG A 165 1.24 13.40 2.99
N VAL A 166 1.50 14.33 2.07
CA VAL A 166 2.66 15.21 2.12
C VAL A 166 2.23 16.66 1.95
N LEU A 167 2.91 17.57 2.65
CA LEU A 167 2.66 19.00 2.60
C LEU A 167 3.98 19.78 2.63
N LYS A 168 4.10 20.79 1.77
CA LYS A 168 5.06 21.88 1.89
C LYS A 168 4.32 23.20 2.00
N THR A 169 4.76 24.05 2.94
CA THR A 169 4.13 25.35 3.24
C THR A 169 4.58 26.48 2.32
N THR A 170 5.74 26.32 1.67
CA THR A 170 6.39 27.31 0.79
C THR A 170 7.22 26.57 -0.26
N ALA A 171 7.96 27.29 -1.09
CA ALA A 171 8.79 26.80 -2.19
C ALA A 171 7.96 26.01 -3.21
N SER A 172 6.77 26.53 -3.54
CA SER A 172 5.93 26.03 -4.63
C SER A 172 5.39 27.20 -5.44
N GLY A 173 5.82 27.35 -6.69
CA GLY A 173 5.23 28.33 -7.61
C GLY A 173 4.23 27.70 -8.58
N TRP A 174 3.40 28.54 -9.17
CA TRP A 174 2.62 28.26 -10.38
C TRP A 174 2.46 29.55 -11.19
N ALA A 175 3.35 29.73 -12.16
CA ALA A 175 3.45 30.91 -13.02
C ALA A 175 3.88 30.49 -14.43
N GLY A 176 3.73 31.39 -15.41
CA GLY A 176 4.13 31.14 -16.81
C GLY A 176 3.26 30.13 -17.57
N PHE A 177 2.08 29.78 -17.04
CA PHE A 177 1.10 28.95 -17.74
C PHE A 177 0.38 29.73 -18.84
N HIS A 178 -0.18 29.02 -19.82
CA HIS A 178 -0.97 29.63 -20.88
C HIS A 178 -2.23 30.32 -20.32
N ALA A 179 -2.34 31.63 -20.54
CA ALA A 179 -3.49 32.43 -20.13
C ALA A 179 -4.40 32.70 -21.35
N GLY A 180 -5.52 31.97 -21.40
CA GLY A 180 -6.54 32.15 -22.44
C GLY A 180 -7.70 33.04 -21.98
N ARG A 181 -8.70 33.23 -22.85
CA ARG A 181 -9.92 34.02 -22.56
C ARG A 181 -10.75 33.55 -21.35
N TYR A 182 -10.46 32.35 -20.84
CA TYR A 182 -11.13 31.77 -19.66
C TYR A 182 -10.21 31.70 -18.43
N SER A 183 -8.97 32.20 -18.51
CA SER A 183 -8.00 32.14 -17.43
C SER A 183 -8.19 33.31 -16.46
N THR A 184 -8.63 33.00 -15.24
CA THR A 184 -8.76 33.97 -14.13
C THR A 184 -7.72 33.78 -13.04
N LEU A 185 -6.95 32.68 -13.09
CA LEU A 185 -5.95 32.34 -12.10
C LEU A 185 -4.74 33.30 -12.20
N PRO A 186 -4.38 34.05 -11.15
CA PRO A 186 -3.16 34.84 -11.14
C PRO A 186 -1.92 33.94 -10.98
N PRO A 187 -0.77 34.30 -11.59
CA PRO A 187 0.50 33.61 -11.32
C PRO A 187 0.94 33.84 -9.87
N THR A 188 1.64 32.85 -9.31
CA THR A 188 2.28 32.97 -8.00
C THR A 188 3.64 32.30 -7.99
N ASP A 189 4.61 32.91 -7.30
CA ASP A 189 5.93 32.31 -7.08
C ASP A 189 5.98 31.47 -5.79
N ASP A 190 4.98 31.61 -4.91
CA ASP A 190 4.87 30.82 -3.68
C ASP A 190 3.43 30.48 -3.30
N ARG A 191 3.20 29.23 -2.88
CA ARG A 191 1.92 28.68 -2.39
C ARG A 191 2.16 27.39 -1.63
N VAL A 192 1.17 27.00 -0.82
CA VAL A 192 1.13 25.66 -0.20
C VAL A 192 0.95 24.60 -1.30
N LEU A 193 1.65 23.46 -1.15
CA LEU A 193 1.35 22.24 -1.88
C LEU A 193 1.05 21.14 -0.87
N CYS A 194 -0.15 20.58 -0.93
CA CYS A 194 -0.57 19.42 -0.16
C CYS A 194 -1.12 18.37 -1.14
N THR A 195 -0.71 17.12 -0.99
CA THR A 195 -1.23 16.02 -1.80
C THR A 195 -1.20 14.72 -1.01
N ASP A 196 -2.12 13.81 -1.35
CA ASP A 196 -1.99 12.40 -1.04
C ASP A 196 -1.29 11.72 -2.22
N VAL A 197 -0.13 11.13 -1.97
CA VAL A 197 0.67 10.47 -3.01
C VAL A 197 0.07 9.09 -3.31
N THR A 198 -0.23 8.88 -4.58
CA THR A 198 -0.51 7.57 -5.17
C THR A 198 0.47 7.34 -6.31
N ALA A 199 1.19 6.23 -6.27
CA ALA A 199 2.17 5.85 -7.27
C ALA A 199 2.07 4.34 -7.54
N GLU A 200 2.21 3.97 -8.81
CA GLU A 200 2.27 2.59 -9.26
C GLU A 200 3.46 2.46 -10.21
N TRP A 201 4.15 1.32 -10.16
CA TRP A 201 5.21 0.96 -11.07
C TRP A 201 5.10 -0.51 -11.45
N ARG A 202 5.45 -0.82 -12.69
CA ARG A 202 5.52 -2.19 -13.20
C ARG A 202 6.97 -2.66 -13.19
N PHE A 203 7.21 -3.89 -12.74
CA PHE A 203 8.54 -4.49 -12.75
C PHE A 203 8.92 -4.96 -14.16
N ALA A 204 10.04 -4.45 -14.69
CA ALA A 204 10.57 -4.87 -15.98
C ALA A 204 11.30 -6.22 -15.85
N GLY A 205 11.00 -7.18 -16.74
CA GLY A 205 11.68 -8.49 -16.77
C GLY A 205 11.05 -9.60 -15.90
N GLY A 206 9.86 -9.39 -15.36
CA GLY A 206 9.20 -10.34 -14.45
C GLY A 206 9.68 -10.20 -12.99
N TRP A 207 8.96 -10.84 -12.06
CA TRP A 207 9.31 -10.85 -10.64
C TRP A 207 10.35 -11.95 -10.37
N GLY A 208 11.54 -11.58 -9.89
CA GLY A 208 12.65 -12.48 -9.55
C GLY A 208 13.36 -12.08 -8.25
N ALA A 209 14.54 -12.65 -7.98
CA ALA A 209 15.28 -12.46 -6.71
C ALA A 209 15.52 -10.98 -6.30
N ALA A 210 15.57 -10.05 -7.26
CA ALA A 210 15.71 -8.61 -7.00
C ALA A 210 14.44 -7.94 -6.41
N GLY A 211 13.25 -8.56 -6.54
CA GLY A 211 11.99 -8.03 -6.01
C GLY A 211 11.90 -8.06 -4.48
N ASP A 212 12.49 -9.08 -3.86
CA ASP A 212 12.54 -9.22 -2.40
C ASP A 212 13.54 -8.22 -1.76
N GLU A 213 14.58 -7.81 -2.49
CA GLU A 213 15.62 -6.89 -2.01
C GLU A 213 15.12 -5.43 -1.92
N LEU A 214 14.32 -4.98 -2.89
CA LEU A 214 13.69 -3.65 -2.90
C LEU A 214 12.65 -3.46 -1.78
N ALA A 215 12.04 -4.55 -1.31
CA ALA A 215 11.09 -4.53 -0.19
C ALA A 215 11.77 -4.28 1.17
N THR A 216 13.08 -4.57 1.27
CA THR A 216 13.85 -4.55 2.52
C THR A 216 14.69 -3.28 2.68
N THR A 217 14.99 -2.56 1.58
CA THR A 217 15.95 -1.43 1.56
C THR A 217 15.39 -0.04 1.87
N ARG A 218 14.18 0.09 2.45
CA ARG A 218 13.63 1.39 2.89
C ARG A 218 13.81 1.71 4.38
N GLY A 219 14.87 1.18 5.01
CA GLY A 219 15.55 1.84 6.12
C GLY A 219 16.53 2.86 5.53
N GLY A 220 16.23 4.15 5.67
CA GLY A 220 16.83 5.24 4.89
C GLY A 220 18.35 5.19 4.69
N ARG A 221 18.78 4.94 3.44
CA ARG A 221 20.01 5.57 2.93
C ARG A 221 19.67 7.00 2.56
N ARG A 222 20.18 7.95 3.35
CA ARG A 222 20.29 9.36 2.99
C ARG A 222 20.89 9.43 1.57
N PRO A 223 20.31 10.18 0.62
CA PRO A 223 20.98 10.38 -0.67
C PRO A 223 22.40 10.91 -0.42
N PRO A 224 23.41 10.49 -1.20
CA PRO A 224 24.73 11.09 -1.10
C PRO A 224 24.56 12.60 -1.21
N THR A 225 25.06 13.31 -0.21
CA THR A 225 25.05 14.77 -0.23
C THR A 225 25.87 15.19 -1.44
N ARG A 226 25.21 15.75 -2.45
CA ARG A 226 25.90 16.39 -3.55
C ARG A 226 26.75 17.51 -2.93
N PRO A 227 28.08 17.54 -3.14
CA PRO A 227 28.87 18.66 -2.67
C PRO A 227 28.29 19.94 -3.29
N PRO A 228 28.31 21.07 -2.55
CA PRO A 228 27.84 22.34 -3.10
C PRO A 228 28.61 22.61 -4.40
N PRO A 229 27.95 23.18 -5.43
CA PRO A 229 28.65 23.57 -6.65
C PRO A 229 29.83 24.46 -6.27
N THR A 230 31.02 24.09 -6.72
CA THR A 230 32.20 24.95 -6.71
C THR A 230 31.81 26.28 -7.34
N ALA A 231 32.12 27.37 -6.62
CA ALA A 231 31.83 28.73 -7.06
C ALA A 231 32.57 29.00 -8.38
N SER A 232 31.89 28.79 -9.51
CA SER A 232 32.27 29.39 -10.78
C SER A 232 31.91 30.88 -10.75
N ALA A 233 32.78 31.68 -11.36
CA ALA A 233 32.86 33.13 -11.29
C ALA A 233 31.51 33.86 -11.32
N ARG A 234 31.35 34.79 -10.36
CA ARG A 234 30.28 35.78 -10.30
C ARG A 234 30.22 36.60 -11.60
N ALA A 235 29.10 36.53 -12.31
CA ALA A 235 28.62 37.67 -13.08
C ALA A 235 27.89 38.64 -12.13
N THR A 236 28.36 39.89 -12.07
CA THR A 236 27.83 40.94 -11.20
C THR A 236 26.42 41.37 -11.63
N PRO A 237 25.39 41.27 -10.78
CA PRO A 237 24.08 41.85 -11.06
C PRO A 237 24.07 43.37 -10.80
N PRO A 238 23.25 44.16 -11.52
CA PRO A 238 23.22 45.62 -11.37
C PRO A 238 22.64 46.05 -10.00
N PRO A 239 23.04 47.22 -9.47
CA PRO A 239 22.72 47.62 -8.10
C PRO A 239 21.22 47.89 -7.91
N ARG A 240 20.55 47.05 -7.10
CA ARG A 240 19.19 47.33 -6.60
C ARG A 240 19.26 48.30 -5.42
N ARG A 241 18.49 49.39 -5.52
CA ARG A 241 18.27 50.41 -4.49
C ARG A 241 17.83 49.75 -3.17
N ARG A 242 18.59 50.01 -2.09
CA ARG A 242 18.26 49.58 -0.72
C ARG A 242 16.98 50.27 -0.25
N ARG A 243 15.89 49.53 -0.08
CA ARG A 243 14.80 49.90 0.84
C ARG A 243 15.09 49.25 2.18
N ARG A 244 15.15 50.06 3.24
CA ARG A 244 15.32 49.62 4.64
C ARG A 244 14.16 48.71 5.04
N ALA A 245 14.46 47.51 5.52
CA ALA A 245 13.54 46.70 6.31
C ALA A 245 13.77 47.01 7.81
N PRO A 246 12.72 47.06 8.65
CA PRO A 246 12.88 47.30 10.08
C PRO A 246 13.48 46.07 10.79
N SER A 247 14.34 46.36 11.76
CA SER A 247 15.01 45.40 12.65
C SER A 247 14.03 44.78 13.64
N SER A 248 13.87 43.45 13.60
CA SER A 248 13.29 42.67 14.70
C SER A 248 14.43 42.10 15.56
N PRO A 249 14.33 42.13 16.90
CA PRO A 249 15.38 41.62 17.79
C PRO A 249 15.40 40.08 17.83
N PRO A 250 16.53 39.46 18.22
CA PRO A 250 16.67 38.01 18.26
C PRO A 250 15.89 37.38 19.42
N PHE A 251 15.17 36.29 19.14
CA PHE A 251 14.54 35.43 20.14
C PHE A 251 15.56 34.35 20.58
N SER A 252 15.97 34.38 21.83
CA SER A 252 16.87 33.39 22.44
C SER A 252 16.06 32.31 23.18
N VAL A 253 16.46 31.05 22.99
CA VAL A 253 15.88 29.86 23.64
C VAL A 253 16.58 29.61 24.97
N THR A 254 15.85 29.70 26.08
CA THR A 254 16.30 29.22 27.38
C THR A 254 15.71 27.84 27.67
N ARG A 255 16.57 26.83 27.82
CA ARG A 255 16.24 25.52 28.40
C ARG A 255 15.69 25.72 29.81
N ARG A 256 14.45 25.28 30.05
CA ARG A 256 13.99 24.93 31.40
C ARG A 256 13.98 23.42 31.55
N THR A 257 14.90 22.93 32.37
CA THR A 257 14.83 21.60 32.99
C THR A 257 13.61 21.54 33.90
N GLY A 258 12.59 20.80 33.48
CA GLY A 258 11.45 20.43 34.32
C GLY A 258 11.36 18.91 34.36
N GLY A 259 11.66 18.32 35.52
CA GLY A 259 11.57 16.89 35.75
C GLY A 259 10.12 16.42 35.65
N CYS A 260 9.90 15.29 34.98
CA CYS A 260 8.63 14.60 34.97
C CYS A 260 8.78 13.34 35.82
N THR A 261 8.23 13.37 37.03
CA THR A 261 8.09 12.20 37.90
C THR A 261 7.00 11.30 37.32
N ALA A 262 7.37 10.17 36.74
CA ALA A 262 6.43 9.09 36.42
C ALA A 262 6.09 8.33 37.72
N ARG A 263 4.85 8.48 38.20
CA ARG A 263 4.29 7.60 39.24
C ARG A 263 4.04 6.23 38.63
N ALA A 264 4.77 5.23 39.12
CA ALA A 264 4.46 3.83 38.95
C ALA A 264 3.18 3.50 39.74
N CYS A 265 2.13 3.04 39.07
CA CYS A 265 1.03 2.33 39.72
C CYS A 265 1.29 0.83 39.62
N SER A 266 1.97 0.28 40.62
CA SER A 266 2.01 -1.15 40.89
C SER A 266 0.68 -1.58 41.51
N GLY A 267 -0.17 -2.25 40.73
CA GLY A 267 -1.41 -2.88 41.21
C GLY A 267 -1.36 -4.38 40.98
N ARG A 268 -1.09 -5.12 42.06
CA ARG A 268 -0.92 -6.58 42.08
C ARG A 268 -2.24 -7.30 41.79
N CYS A 269 -2.11 -8.40 41.08
CA CYS A 269 -3.13 -9.37 40.70
C CYS A 269 -3.83 -10.03 41.91
N SER A 270 -5.15 -10.11 41.91
CA SER A 270 -5.92 -11.13 42.64
C SER A 270 -7.08 -11.64 41.77
N ARG A 271 -7.17 -12.97 41.68
CA ARG A 271 -8.20 -13.72 40.95
C ARG A 271 -9.51 -13.74 41.75
N SER A 272 -10.65 -13.59 41.08
CA SER A 272 -11.81 -14.47 41.30
C SER A 272 -12.79 -14.36 40.12
N ALA A 273 -13.45 -15.49 39.83
CA ALA A 273 -14.27 -15.73 38.66
C ALA A 273 -15.72 -15.23 38.82
N ARG A 274 -16.38 -14.87 37.70
CA ARG A 274 -17.74 -15.33 37.32
C ARG A 274 -18.16 -14.78 35.94
N ARG A 275 -18.99 -15.59 35.26
CA ARG A 275 -19.59 -15.41 33.93
C ARG A 275 -20.57 -14.22 33.88
N SER A 276 -20.72 -13.58 32.72
CA SER A 276 -21.98 -13.50 31.93
C SER A 276 -22.08 -12.23 31.05
N SER A 277 -22.40 -12.46 29.76
CA SER A 277 -23.23 -11.66 28.83
C SER A 277 -23.18 -10.12 28.81
N ALA A 278 -22.72 -9.53 27.69
CA ALA A 278 -23.52 -8.71 26.75
C ALA A 278 -22.62 -7.85 25.83
N LYS A 279 -23.05 -7.70 24.57
CA LYS A 279 -22.42 -6.92 23.47
C LYS A 279 -22.96 -5.46 23.44
N PRO A 280 -22.43 -4.56 22.57
CA PRO A 280 -22.00 -3.22 22.95
C PRO A 280 -22.95 -2.10 22.48
N THR A 281 -22.71 -0.87 22.97
CA THR A 281 -23.30 0.36 22.39
C THR A 281 -22.21 1.40 22.19
N VAL A 282 -21.85 1.68 20.93
CA VAL A 282 -21.00 2.79 20.52
C VAL A 282 -21.87 3.93 20.01
N ARG A 283 -21.79 5.09 20.66
CA ARG A 283 -22.31 6.40 20.25
C ARG A 283 -21.16 7.39 20.53
N GLY A 284 -20.78 8.36 19.71
CA GLY A 284 -21.23 8.79 18.39
C GLY A 284 -20.18 9.70 17.77
N LEU A 285 -20.27 9.88 16.45
CA LEU A 285 -19.56 10.90 15.68
C LEU A 285 -20.07 12.32 16.03
N ARG A 286 -19.18 13.32 15.93
CA ARG A 286 -19.35 14.64 15.25
C ARG A 286 -17.97 15.34 15.22
N ARG A 287 -17.40 15.51 14.03
CA ARG A 287 -17.36 16.74 13.18
C ARG A 287 -16.60 17.91 13.85
N CYS A 288 -15.43 18.24 13.29
CA CYS A 288 -14.85 19.57 13.36
C CYS A 288 -15.11 20.28 12.03
N GLY A 289 -15.54 21.54 12.12
CA GLY A 289 -15.47 22.51 11.02
C GLY A 289 -14.08 23.11 10.88
#